data_AF-A0A1H8R0P3-F1
#
_entry.id   AF-A0A1H8R0P3-F1
#
_cell.length_a   1.000
_cell.length_b   1.000
_cell.length_c   1.000
_cell.angle_alpha   90.00
_cell.angle_beta   90.00
_cell.angle_gamma   90.00
#
_symmetry.space_group_name_H-M   'P 1'
#
loop_
_entity.id
_entity.type
_entity.pdbx_description
1 polymer ?
#
loop_
_entity_poly.entity_id
_entity_poly.type
_entity_poly.pdbx_seq_one_letter_code
_entity_poly.pdbx_strand_id
1 'polypeptide(L)'
;MGIMILLWFIILCLASVFIYYAYKGYVNNKKGLSTTYVGLIIVVLVVGVLLTIPLTRTGSFQRALSSFRSEYTGGITRELVVYSMTGVEIYRTQGKFDIEHSNNRLRWIDEQGRTQIIYLGDSASVIVNELDTD
;
A
#
# COMPACT_ATOMS: atom_id res chain seq x y z
N MET A 1 9.24 2.69 -4.27
CA MET A 1 9.43 2.12 -2.93
C MET A 1 10.91 1.95 -2.56
N GLY A 2 11.74 1.34 -3.41
CA GLY A 2 13.17 1.10 -3.10
C GLY A 2 13.98 2.34 -2.71
N ILE A 3 13.79 3.48 -3.39
CA ILE A 3 14.50 4.74 -3.06
C ILE A 3 14.13 5.26 -1.66
N MET A 4 12.86 5.12 -1.23
CA MET A 4 12.41 5.56 0.09
C MET A 4 13.01 4.69 1.21
N ILE A 5 13.08 3.38 0.98
CA ILE A 5 13.73 2.44 1.92
C ILE A 5 15.22 2.76 2.05
N LEU A 6 15.89 3.05 0.93
CA LEU A 6 17.31 3.42 0.92
C LEU A 6 17.56 4.76 1.65
N LEU A 7 16.68 5.75 1.48
CA LEU A 7 16.74 7.02 2.22
C LEU A 7 16.59 6.82 3.73
N TRP A 8 15.61 6.01 4.18
CA TRP A 8 15.43 5.68 5.59
C TRP A 8 16.63 4.94 6.17
N PHE A 9 17.24 4.04 5.39
CA PHE A 9 18.44 3.33 5.82
C PHE A 9 19.61 4.29 6.06
N ILE A 10 19.80 5.27 5.18
CA ILE A 10 20.84 6.32 5.34
C ILE A 10 20.56 7.18 6.58
N ILE A 11 19.31 7.59 6.80
CA ILE A 11 18.91 8.40 7.95
C ILE A 11 19.15 7.66 9.27
N LEU A 12 18.84 6.36 9.33
CA LEU A 12 19.09 5.53 10.51
C LEU A 12 20.59 5.33 10.77
N CYS A 13 21.41 5.18 9.73
CA CYS A 13 22.86 5.16 9.86
C CYS A 13 23.42 6.48 10.41
N LEU A 14 22.88 7.62 9.96
CA LEU A 14 23.28 8.93 10.50
C LEU A 14 22.84 9.10 11.96
N ALA A 15 21.61 8.67 12.30
CA ALA A 15 21.09 8.71 13.66
C ALA A 15 21.93 7.86 14.62
N SER A 16 22.39 6.68 14.21
CA SER A 16 23.22 5.80 15.06
C SER A 16 24.58 6.43 15.41
N VAL A 17 25.18 7.18 14.47
CA VAL A 17 26.40 7.96 14.71
C VAL A 17 26.15 9.03 15.78
N PHE A 18 25.04 9.78 15.69
CA PHE A 18 24.71 10.78 16.69
C PHE A 18 24.38 10.17 18.07
N ILE A 19 23.73 9.00 18.11
CA ILE A 19 23.47 8.25 19.35
C ILE A 19 24.79 7.87 20.03
N TYR A 20 25.78 7.39 19.26
CA TYR A 20 27.10 7.06 19.79
C TYR A 20 27.79 8.27 20.43
N TYR A 21 27.75 9.44 19.79
CA TYR A 21 28.32 10.67 20.36
C TYR A 21 27.54 11.17 21.58
N ALA A 22 26.21 11.05 21.58
CA ALA A 22 25.37 11.39 22.73
C ALA A 22 25.71 10.51 23.95
N TYR A 23 25.90 9.21 23.73
CA TYR A 23 26.32 8.25 24.77
C TYR A 23 27.72 8.57 25.31
N LYS A 24 28.69 8.83 24.41
CA LYS A 24 30.05 9.23 24.81
C LYS A 24 30.05 10.54 25.62
N GLY A 25 29.19 11.50 25.25
CA GLY A 25 29.00 12.75 26.00
C GLY A 25 28.45 12.50 27.41
N TYR A 26 27.50 11.59 27.53
CA TYR A 26 26.90 11.19 28.80
C TYR A 26 27.91 10.52 29.74
N VAL A 27 28.63 9.50 29.25
CA VAL A 27 29.62 8.73 30.03
C VAL A 27 30.77 9.61 30.54
N ASN A 28 31.21 10.60 29.74
CA ASN A 28 32.27 11.51 30.14
C ASN A 28 31.80 12.66 31.06
N ASN A 29 30.59 12.58 31.62
CA ASN A 29 29.95 13.63 32.43
C ASN A 29 29.85 15.01 31.73
N LYS A 30 29.99 15.06 30.40
CA LYS A 30 29.86 16.27 29.58
C LYS A 30 28.41 16.45 29.14
N LYS A 31 27.54 16.73 30.12
CA LYS A 31 26.07 16.82 29.93
C LYS A 31 25.64 17.78 28.80
N GLY A 32 26.35 18.89 28.64
CA GLY A 32 26.09 19.84 27.54
C GLY A 32 26.30 19.21 26.15
N LEU A 33 27.35 18.43 25.97
CA LEU A 33 27.67 17.78 24.70
C LEU A 33 26.62 16.70 24.35
N SER A 34 26.20 15.91 25.33
CA SER A 34 25.16 14.88 25.16
C SER A 34 23.82 15.47 24.74
N THR A 35 23.41 16.56 25.39
CA THR A 35 22.13 17.24 25.11
C THR A 35 22.07 17.80 23.68
N THR A 36 23.18 18.35 23.17
CA THR A 36 23.27 18.84 21.79
C THR A 36 23.05 17.73 20.76
N TYR A 37 23.66 16.56 20.96
CA TYR A 37 23.49 15.43 20.04
C TYR A 37 22.08 14.83 20.08
N VAL A 38 21.43 14.80 21.24
CA VAL A 38 20.02 14.39 21.35
C VAL A 38 19.12 15.33 20.55
N GLY A 39 19.35 16.65 20.63
CA GLY A 39 18.63 17.63 19.81
C GLY A 39 18.84 17.40 18.31
N LEU A 40 20.07 17.11 17.89
CA LEU A 40 20.38 16.81 16.48
C LEU A 40 19.68 15.56 15.96
N ILE A 41 19.58 14.50 16.77
CA ILE A 41 18.84 13.27 16.39
C ILE A 41 17.39 13.61 16.06
N ILE A 42 16.73 14.40 16.91
CA ILE A 42 15.33 14.80 16.72
C ILE A 42 15.19 15.59 15.41
N VAL A 43 16.08 16.55 15.15
CA VAL A 43 16.07 17.34 13.91
C VAL A 43 16.23 16.46 12.68
N VAL A 44 17.19 15.52 12.69
CA VAL A 44 17.41 14.59 11.58
C VAL A 44 16.17 13.73 11.30
N LEU A 45 15.51 13.22 12.34
CA LEU A 45 14.28 12.43 12.18
C LEU A 45 13.12 13.26 11.62
N VAL A 46 12.92 14.48 12.12
CA VAL A 46 11.86 15.37 11.64
C VAL A 46 12.06 15.75 10.17
N VAL A 47 13.28 16.13 9.78
CA VAL A 47 13.62 16.42 8.38
C VAL A 47 13.43 15.19 7.51
N GLY A 48 13.84 14.01 7.98
CA GLY A 48 13.63 12.74 7.29
C GLY A 48 12.16 12.48 6.97
N VAL A 49 11.27 12.69 7.95
CA VAL A 49 9.81 12.56 7.75
C VAL A 49 9.32 13.55 6.70
N LEU A 50 9.67 14.84 6.83
CA LEU A 50 9.22 15.89 5.90
C LEU A 50 9.63 15.63 4.44
N LEU A 51 10.85 15.11 4.22
CA LEU A 51 11.34 14.77 2.88
C LEU A 51 10.60 13.58 2.25
N THR A 52 9.98 12.72 3.07
CA THR A 52 9.26 11.54 2.58
C THR A 52 7.77 11.80 2.29
N ILE A 53 7.17 12.85 2.86
CA ILE A 53 5.77 13.27 2.58
C ILE A 53 5.48 13.48 1.08
N PRO A 54 6.32 14.16 0.28
CA PRO A 54 6.03 14.30 -1.16
C PRO A 54 6.18 12.98 -1.93
N LEU A 55 7.02 12.05 -1.44
CA LEU A 55 7.25 10.74 -2.06
C LEU A 55 6.10 9.76 -1.80
N THR A 56 5.31 9.95 -0.74
CA THR A 56 4.12 9.12 -0.46
C THR A 56 2.91 9.51 -1.30
N ARG A 57 2.90 10.71 -1.91
CA ARG A 57 1.82 11.17 -2.80
C ARG A 57 1.99 10.77 -4.27
N THR A 58 3.07 10.06 -4.62
CA THR A 58 3.27 9.59 -5.98
C THR A 58 2.35 8.40 -6.26
N GLY A 59 1.63 8.38 -7.39
CA GLY A 59 0.67 7.31 -7.72
C GLY A 59 1.25 5.89 -7.83
N SER A 60 2.58 5.74 -7.79
CA SER A 60 3.25 4.45 -7.64
C SER A 60 3.25 3.94 -6.19
N PHE A 61 3.22 4.83 -5.19
CA PHE A 61 3.14 4.48 -3.78
C PHE A 61 1.73 4.04 -3.39
N GLN A 62 0.69 4.70 -3.89
CA GLN A 62 -0.70 4.27 -3.70
C GLN A 62 -0.95 2.87 -4.30
N ARG A 63 -0.40 2.60 -5.49
CA ARG A 63 -0.47 1.26 -6.11
C ARG A 63 0.33 0.20 -5.35
N ALA A 64 1.49 0.55 -4.81
CA ALA A 64 2.24 -0.36 -3.95
C ALA A 64 1.50 -0.62 -2.62
N LEU A 65 0.89 0.40 -2.02
CA LEU A 65 0.11 0.25 -0.80
C LEU A 65 -1.14 -0.60 -1.05
N SER A 66 -1.82 -0.42 -2.18
CA SER A 66 -2.97 -1.25 -2.55
C SER A 66 -2.57 -2.71 -2.79
N SER A 67 -1.42 -2.98 -3.40
CA SER A 67 -0.89 -4.34 -3.54
C SER A 67 -0.44 -4.94 -2.21
N PHE A 68 0.20 -4.18 -1.32
CA PHE A 68 0.57 -4.68 0.02
C PHE A 68 -0.66 -4.91 0.90
N ARG A 69 -1.66 -4.02 0.84
CA ARG A 69 -2.95 -4.20 1.53
C ARG A 69 -3.70 -5.39 0.96
N SER A 70 -3.69 -5.62 -0.35
CA SER A 70 -4.36 -6.77 -0.95
C SER A 70 -3.69 -8.09 -0.56
N GLU A 71 -2.37 -8.14 -0.47
CA GLU A 71 -1.60 -9.31 -0.07
C GLU A 71 -1.78 -9.65 1.43
N TYR A 72 -1.89 -8.63 2.30
CA TYR A 72 -2.08 -8.84 3.75
C TYR A 72 -3.55 -8.93 4.21
N THR A 73 -4.51 -8.40 3.43
CA THR A 73 -5.93 -8.28 3.85
C THR A 73 -6.89 -9.13 3.02
N GLY A 74 -6.37 -10.06 2.22
CA GLY A 74 -7.18 -11.03 1.47
C GLY A 74 -7.88 -10.46 0.24
N GLY A 75 -7.27 -9.51 -0.47
CA GLY A 75 -7.75 -9.00 -1.77
C GLY A 75 -8.33 -7.58 -1.75
N ILE A 76 -8.49 -7.03 -2.96
CA ILE A 76 -9.10 -5.72 -3.25
C ILE A 76 -10.61 -5.91 -3.40
N THR A 77 -11.41 -4.99 -2.87
CA THR A 77 -12.86 -4.98 -3.07
C THR A 77 -13.17 -4.61 -4.51
N ARG A 78 -13.84 -5.50 -5.24
CA ARG A 78 -14.24 -5.28 -6.63
C ARG A 78 -15.76 -5.27 -6.72
N GLU A 79 -16.27 -4.40 -7.55
CA GLU A 79 -17.64 -4.42 -8.03
C GLU A 79 -17.65 -5.07 -9.42
N LEU A 80 -18.46 -6.12 -9.57
CA LEU A 80 -18.70 -6.77 -10.85
C LEU A 80 -20.12 -6.47 -11.28
N VAL A 81 -20.26 -5.82 -12.43
CA VAL A 81 -21.56 -5.52 -13.07
C VAL A 81 -21.61 -6.19 -14.43
N VAL A 82 -22.62 -7.01 -14.64
CA VAL A 82 -22.87 -7.71 -15.91
C VAL A 82 -24.04 -7.05 -16.60
N TYR A 83 -23.80 -6.62 -17.84
CA TYR A 83 -24.80 -6.02 -18.70
C TYR A 83 -25.23 -6.99 -19.79
N SER A 84 -26.52 -6.94 -20.12
CA SER A 84 -27.07 -7.55 -21.32
C SER A 84 -26.57 -6.82 -22.57
N MET A 85 -26.70 -7.47 -23.73
CA MET A 85 -26.50 -6.83 -25.03
C MET A 85 -27.35 -5.57 -25.25
N THR A 86 -28.46 -5.43 -24.52
CA THR A 86 -29.34 -4.25 -24.57
C THR A 86 -28.95 -3.16 -23.57
N GLY A 87 -27.84 -3.32 -22.84
CA GLY A 87 -27.35 -2.37 -21.84
C GLY A 87 -28.12 -2.43 -20.51
N VAL A 88 -28.94 -3.45 -20.30
CA VAL A 88 -29.68 -3.65 -19.04
C VAL A 88 -28.79 -4.41 -18.06
N GLU A 89 -28.74 -3.95 -16.82
CA GLU A 89 -28.02 -4.64 -15.74
C GLU A 89 -28.68 -6.00 -15.45
N ILE A 90 -27.94 -7.09 -15.64
CA ILE A 90 -28.40 -8.45 -15.37
C ILE A 90 -27.97 -8.88 -13.97
N TYR A 91 -26.79 -8.45 -13.53
CA TYR A 91 -26.20 -8.89 -12.28
C TYR A 91 -25.19 -7.89 -11.74
N ARG A 92 -25.22 -7.65 -10.43
CA ARG A 92 -24.24 -6.83 -9.71
C ARG A 92 -23.84 -7.54 -8.43
N THR A 93 -22.54 -7.60 -8.18
CA THR A 93 -22.01 -8.06 -6.90
C THR A 93 -20.80 -7.23 -6.49
N GLN A 94 -20.59 -7.10 -5.18
CA GLN A 94 -19.49 -6.39 -4.57
C GLN A 94 -18.84 -7.28 -3.53
N GLY A 95 -17.51 -7.31 -3.48
CA GLY A 95 -16.79 -8.10 -2.49
C GLY A 95 -15.31 -8.24 -2.82
N LYS A 96 -14.58 -8.92 -1.93
CA LYS A 96 -13.17 -9.26 -2.15
C LYS A 96 -13.07 -10.59 -2.88
N PHE A 97 -12.81 -10.53 -4.18
CA PHE A 97 -12.66 -11.73 -4.98
C PHE A 97 -11.61 -11.57 -6.07
N ASP A 98 -10.89 -12.67 -6.34
CA ASP A 98 -9.98 -12.78 -7.47
C ASP A 98 -10.74 -13.30 -8.69
N ILE A 99 -10.60 -12.61 -9.82
CA ILE A 99 -11.36 -12.89 -11.02
C ILE A 99 -10.44 -13.56 -12.04
N GLU A 100 -10.69 -14.84 -12.28
CA GLU A 100 -10.06 -15.59 -13.35
C GLU A 100 -10.85 -15.36 -14.65
N HIS A 101 -10.22 -14.69 -15.62
CA HIS A 101 -10.77 -14.48 -16.95
C HIS A 101 -10.24 -15.53 -17.93
N SER A 102 -11.14 -16.24 -18.60
CA SER A 102 -10.85 -17.13 -19.73
C SER A 102 -11.74 -16.76 -20.91
N ASN A 103 -11.39 -17.20 -22.13
CA ASN A 103 -11.96 -16.73 -23.41
C ASN A 103 -13.50 -16.60 -23.48
N ASN A 104 -14.24 -17.31 -22.62
CA ASN A 104 -15.71 -17.29 -22.64
C ASN A 104 -16.34 -17.32 -21.23
N ARG A 105 -15.56 -17.02 -20.18
CA ARG A 105 -16.07 -17.05 -18.80
C ARG A 105 -15.28 -16.17 -17.85
N LEU A 106 -16.00 -15.64 -16.87
CA LEU A 106 -15.46 -15.09 -15.64
C LEU A 106 -15.70 -16.08 -14.54
N ARG A 107 -14.67 -16.39 -13.76
CA ARG A 107 -14.77 -17.22 -12.57
C ARG A 107 -14.19 -16.49 -11.38
N TRP A 108 -14.89 -16.51 -10.25
CA TRP A 108 -14.34 -16.01 -9.00
C TRP A 108 -14.82 -16.87 -7.83
N ILE A 109 -14.17 -16.73 -6.68
CA ILE A 109 -14.60 -17.34 -5.42
C ILE A 109 -15.15 -16.22 -4.55
N ASP A 110 -16.39 -16.36 -4.07
CA ASP A 110 -17.02 -15.39 -3.18
C ASP A 110 -16.44 -15.47 -1.74
N GLU A 111 -16.77 -14.48 -0.89
CA GLU A 111 -16.28 -14.43 0.49
C GLU A 111 -16.79 -15.60 1.36
N GLN A 112 -17.83 -16.31 0.92
CA GLN A 112 -18.31 -17.53 1.56
C GLN A 112 -17.62 -18.81 1.01
N GLY A 113 -16.60 -18.66 0.17
CA GLY A 113 -15.83 -19.76 -0.40
C GLY A 113 -16.52 -20.49 -1.55
N ARG A 114 -17.61 -19.94 -2.10
CA ARG A 114 -18.34 -20.56 -3.22
C ARG A 114 -17.78 -20.06 -4.54
N THR A 115 -17.58 -21.00 -5.46
CA THR A 115 -17.14 -20.67 -6.83
C THR A 115 -18.33 -20.17 -7.64
N GLN A 116 -18.20 -18.95 -8.17
CA GLN A 116 -19.14 -18.34 -9.09
C GLN A 116 -18.54 -18.33 -10.50
N ILE A 117 -19.37 -18.62 -11.51
CA ILE A 117 -18.95 -18.65 -12.91
C ILE A 117 -20.02 -17.94 -13.75
N ILE A 118 -19.62 -16.92 -14.49
CA ILE A 118 -20.45 -16.27 -15.50
C ILE A 118 -19.87 -16.63 -16.86
N TYR A 119 -20.71 -17.24 -17.71
CA TYR A 119 -20.34 -17.52 -19.10
C TYR A 119 -20.62 -16.29 -19.95
N LEU A 120 -19.55 -15.69 -20.42
CA LEU A 120 -19.56 -14.60 -21.39
C LEU A 120 -19.76 -15.22 -22.76
N GLY A 121 -21.00 -15.48 -23.17
CA GLY A 121 -21.28 -15.80 -24.59
C GLY A 121 -21.00 -14.57 -25.48
N ASP A 122 -21.42 -14.62 -26.74
CA ASP A 122 -21.23 -13.53 -27.73
C ASP A 122 -22.01 -12.23 -27.40
N SER A 123 -22.73 -12.17 -26.28
CA SER A 123 -23.81 -11.20 -26.03
C SER A 123 -23.78 -10.53 -24.65
N ALA A 124 -22.69 -10.66 -23.89
CA ALA A 124 -22.59 -10.06 -22.56
C ALA A 124 -21.31 -9.24 -22.41
N SER A 125 -21.45 -8.03 -21.88
CA SER A 125 -20.32 -7.19 -21.48
C SER A 125 -20.23 -7.16 -19.95
N VAL A 126 -19.03 -7.34 -19.41
CA VAL A 126 -18.80 -7.26 -17.97
C VAL A 126 -17.82 -6.16 -17.66
N ILE A 127 -18.23 -5.31 -16.72
CA ILE A 127 -17.42 -4.24 -16.17
C ILE A 127 -16.99 -4.67 -14.78
N VAL A 128 -15.67 -4.70 -14.56
CA VAL A 128 -15.07 -4.93 -13.25
C VAL A 128 -14.50 -3.60 -12.80
N ASN A 129 -15.10 -3.02 -11.76
CA ASN A 129 -14.62 -1.80 -11.12
C ASN A 129 -13.89 -2.18 -9.84
N GLU A 130 -12.67 -1.68 -9.66
CA GLU A 130 -12.01 -1.74 -8.36
C GLU A 130 -12.54 -0.59 -7.51
N LEU A 131 -13.14 -0.89 -6.35
CA LEU A 131 -13.61 0.12 -5.43
C LEU A 131 -12.45 0.45 -4.47
N ASP A 132 -11.88 1.65 -4.62
CA ASP A 132 -10.94 2.17 -3.64
C ASP A 132 -11.64 2.25 -2.28
N THR A 133 -11.08 1.53 -1.31
CA THR A 133 -11.57 1.59 0.08
C THR A 133 -10.97 2.85 0.70
N ASP A 134 -11.76 3.93 0.72
CA ASP A 134 -11.50 5.17 1.46
C ASP A 134 -10.99 4.91 2.89
#